data_AF-A0AAV6CLB9-F1
#
_entry.id   AF-A0AAV6CLB9-F1
#
_cell.length_a   1.000
_cell.length_b   1.000
_cell.length_c   1.000
_cell.angle_alpha   90.00
_cell.angle_beta   90.00
_cell.angle_gamma   90.00
#
_symmetry.space_group_name_H-M   'P 1'
#
loop_
_entity.id
_entity.type
_entity.pdbx_description
1 polymer ?
#
loop_
_entity_poly.entity_id
_entity_poly.type
_entity_poly.pdbx_seq_one_letter_code
_entity_poly.pdbx_strand_id
1 'polypeptide(L)'
;MADGGVDNWFNVLSALGIISGLFFTATSARSESKTRQVANLLTITSNHREIWKDFYTRSDLARVLDPSANVLKQPITAAEEEWVKSAIFHVATVFYARTDSLLLRMQGLRMDVKGLLSFPIPAAIWEKIKPFQNADFVRFVEECRLMERRR
;
A
#
# COMPACT_ATOMS: atom_id res chain seq x y z
N MET A 1 16.50 -41.81 49.72
CA MET A 1 16.65 -40.34 49.79
C MET A 1 17.69 -39.93 48.75
N ALA A 2 17.32 -39.92 47.47
CA ALA A 2 18.20 -39.54 46.35
C ALA A 2 17.38 -39.17 45.10
N ASP A 3 16.33 -38.34 45.25
CA ASP A 3 15.50 -37.89 44.11
C ASP A 3 15.94 -36.54 43.51
N GLY A 4 16.78 -35.77 44.21
CA GLY A 4 17.08 -34.38 43.81
C GLY A 4 17.95 -34.18 42.56
N GLY A 5 18.65 -35.21 42.08
CA GLY A 5 19.57 -35.09 40.93
C GLY A 5 18.89 -35.28 39.57
N VAL A 6 17.95 -36.21 39.49
CA VAL A 6 17.24 -36.55 38.24
C VAL A 6 16.20 -35.48 37.92
N ASP A 7 15.46 -35.02 38.94
CA ASP A 7 14.46 -33.96 38.80
C ASP A 7 15.08 -32.64 38.32
N ASN A 8 16.27 -32.30 38.83
CA ASN A 8 16.95 -31.07 38.45
C ASN A 8 17.46 -31.11 36.99
N TRP A 9 17.99 -32.24 36.53
CA TRP A 9 18.40 -32.41 35.12
C TRP A 9 17.20 -32.36 34.17
N PHE A 10 16.09 -33.01 34.53
CA PHE A 10 14.86 -32.97 33.75
C PHE A 10 14.27 -31.55 33.70
N ASN A 11 14.30 -30.80 34.80
CA ASN A 11 13.88 -29.40 34.83
C ASN A 11 14.74 -28.51 33.94
N VAL A 12 16.06 -28.67 33.98
CA VAL A 12 17.00 -27.93 33.11
C VAL A 12 16.75 -28.26 31.64
N LEU A 13 16.60 -29.54 31.29
CA LEU A 13 16.31 -29.96 29.92
C LEU A 13 14.95 -29.43 29.43
N SER A 14 13.94 -29.48 30.29
CA SER A 14 12.61 -28.96 30.00
C SER A 14 12.63 -27.45 29.77
N ALA A 15 13.33 -26.71 30.63
CA ALA A 15 13.51 -25.27 30.49
C ALA A 15 14.24 -24.91 29.18
N LEU A 16 15.32 -25.63 28.84
CA LEU A 16 16.03 -25.46 27.57
C LEU A 16 15.15 -25.77 26.36
N GLY A 17 14.32 -26.81 26.44
CA GLY A 17 13.35 -27.16 25.40
C GLY A 17 12.32 -26.06 25.17
N ILE A 18 11.76 -25.51 26.25
CA ILE A 18 10.79 -24.39 26.19
C ILE A 18 11.46 -23.16 25.57
N ILE A 19 12.63 -22.76 26.06
CA ILE A 19 13.36 -21.58 25.58
C ILE A 19 13.70 -21.74 24.08
N SER A 20 14.21 -22.90 23.69
CA SER A 20 14.56 -23.18 22.29
C SER A 20 13.34 -23.19 21.39
N GLY A 21 12.23 -23.79 21.84
CA GLY A 21 10.96 -23.81 21.11
C GLY A 21 10.37 -22.42 20.91
N LEU A 22 10.42 -21.56 21.93
CA LEU A 22 9.97 -20.17 21.84
C LEU A 22 10.85 -19.35 20.89
N PHE A 23 12.18 -19.51 20.96
CA PHE A 23 13.08 -18.84 20.04
C PHE A 23 12.84 -19.28 18.58
N PHE A 24 12.73 -20.59 18.34
CA PHE A 24 12.40 -21.14 17.03
C PHE A 24 11.05 -20.60 16.51
N THR A 25 10.02 -20.58 17.35
CA THR A 25 8.70 -20.03 17.00
C THR A 25 8.78 -18.55 16.63
N ALA A 26 9.50 -17.74 17.42
CA ALA A 26 9.69 -16.32 17.14
C ALA A 26 10.43 -16.08 15.81
N THR A 27 11.49 -16.86 15.54
CA THR A 27 12.23 -16.76 14.27
C THR A 27 11.39 -17.18 13.06
N SER A 28 10.61 -18.25 13.20
CA SER A 28 9.70 -18.75 12.15
C SER A 28 8.61 -17.73 11.84
N ALA A 29 7.96 -17.17 12.87
CA ALA A 29 6.94 -16.13 12.72
C ALA A 29 7.51 -14.87 12.05
N ARG A 30 8.74 -14.47 12.41
CA ARG A 30 9.42 -13.34 11.78
C ARG A 30 9.75 -13.60 10.31
N SER A 31 10.21 -14.80 9.98
CA SER A 31 10.49 -15.20 8.60
C SER A 31 9.22 -15.19 7.75
N GLU A 32 8.12 -15.75 8.28
CA GLU A 32 6.83 -15.75 7.62
C GLU A 32 6.31 -14.33 7.34
N SER A 33 6.40 -13.43 8.33
CA SER A 33 6.04 -12.01 8.15
C SER A 33 6.81 -11.36 6.99
N LYS A 34 8.13 -11.60 6.89
CA LYS A 34 8.95 -11.09 5.77
C LYS A 34 8.52 -11.68 4.43
N THR A 35 8.25 -12.99 4.36
CA THR A 35 7.78 -13.63 3.12
C THR A 35 6.45 -13.04 2.67
N ARG A 36 5.50 -12.82 3.60
CA ARG A 36 4.22 -12.16 3.29
C ARG A 36 4.41 -10.73 2.79
N GLN A 37 5.32 -9.96 3.41
CA GLN A 37 5.64 -8.60 2.95
C GLN A 37 6.20 -8.58 1.52
N VAL A 38 7.07 -9.53 1.17
CA VAL A 38 7.61 -9.67 -0.19
C VAL A 38 6.51 -10.04 -1.18
N ALA A 39 5.66 -11.02 -0.84
CA ALA A 39 4.54 -11.42 -1.68
C ALA A 39 3.57 -10.26 -1.93
N ASN A 40 3.22 -9.50 -0.88
CA ASN A 40 2.36 -8.33 -1.01
C ASN A 40 2.98 -7.24 -1.90
N LEU A 41 4.29 -7.01 -1.79
CA LEU A 41 4.99 -6.06 -2.66
C LEU A 41 4.93 -6.49 -4.14
N LEU A 42 5.14 -7.79 -4.42
CA LEU A 42 5.04 -8.33 -5.78
C LEU A 42 3.62 -8.17 -6.34
N THR A 43 2.60 -8.47 -5.54
CA THR A 43 1.19 -8.31 -5.91
C THR A 43 0.85 -6.86 -6.23
N ILE A 44 1.22 -5.93 -5.34
CA ILE A 44 1.00 -4.49 -5.57
C ILE A 44 1.71 -4.01 -6.82
N THR A 45 2.96 -4.42 -7.02
CA THR A 45 3.72 -4.06 -8.23
C THR A 45 3.04 -4.61 -9.48
N SER A 46 2.48 -5.82 -9.41
CA SER A 46 1.71 -6.39 -10.53
C SER A 46 0.46 -5.58 -10.83
N ASN A 47 -0.33 -5.25 -9.81
CA ASN A 47 -1.55 -4.44 -9.97
C ASN A 47 -1.23 -3.04 -10.52
N HIS A 48 -0.13 -2.44 -10.08
CA HIS A 48 0.35 -1.17 -10.62
C HIS A 48 0.62 -1.27 -12.12
N ARG A 49 1.40 -2.29 -12.55
CA ARG A 49 1.69 -2.50 -13.97
C ARG A 49 0.42 -2.74 -14.78
N GLU A 50 -0.56 -3.43 -14.23
CA GLU A 50 -1.83 -3.71 -14.90
C GLU A 50 -2.64 -2.43 -15.16
N ILE A 51 -2.78 -1.57 -14.14
CA ILE A 51 -3.46 -0.27 -14.25
C ILE A 51 -2.78 0.61 -15.31
N TRP A 52 -1.45 0.69 -15.29
CA TRP A 52 -0.69 1.49 -16.25
C TRP A 52 -0.68 0.87 -17.65
N LYS A 53 -0.69 -0.45 -17.77
CA LYS A 53 -0.84 -1.13 -19.06
C LYS A 53 -2.18 -0.72 -19.69
N ASP A 54 -3.28 -0.75 -18.93
CA ASP A 54 -4.59 -0.33 -19.41
C ASP A 54 -4.51 1.11 -19.97
N PHE A 55 -3.95 2.04 -19.19
CA PHE A 55 -3.74 3.43 -19.60
C PHE A 55 -3.02 3.57 -20.95
N TYR A 56 -1.88 2.91 -21.11
CA TYR A 56 -1.06 3.04 -22.32
C TYR A 56 -1.67 2.36 -23.55
N THR A 57 -2.58 1.39 -23.35
CA THR A 57 -3.26 0.71 -24.47
C THR A 57 -4.53 1.40 -24.94
N ARG A 58 -5.08 2.32 -24.13
CA ARG A 58 -6.39 2.91 -24.32
C ARG A 58 -6.30 4.39 -24.70
N SER A 59 -6.53 4.68 -25.98
CA SER A 59 -6.49 6.05 -26.49
C SER A 59 -7.58 6.96 -25.92
N ASP A 60 -8.69 6.40 -25.44
CA ASP A 60 -9.79 7.13 -24.79
C ASP A 60 -9.41 7.69 -23.41
N LEU A 61 -8.26 7.27 -22.84
CA LEU A 61 -7.73 7.77 -21.58
C LEU A 61 -6.70 8.90 -21.75
N ALA A 62 -6.39 9.33 -22.98
CA ALA A 62 -5.30 10.27 -23.27
C ALA A 62 -5.39 11.59 -22.48
N ARG A 63 -6.61 12.05 -22.15
CA ARG A 63 -6.84 13.30 -21.40
C ARG A 63 -6.56 13.18 -19.90
N VAL A 64 -6.54 11.97 -19.33
CA VAL A 64 -6.45 11.79 -17.86
C VAL A 64 -5.18 12.44 -17.30
N LEU A 65 -4.07 12.37 -18.05
CA LEU A 65 -2.79 12.99 -17.71
C LEU A 65 -2.46 14.20 -18.60
N ASP A 66 -3.48 14.84 -19.17
CA ASP A 66 -3.32 16.10 -19.91
C ASP A 66 -3.47 17.29 -18.94
N PRO A 67 -2.42 18.09 -18.71
CA PRO A 67 -2.48 19.24 -17.82
C PRO A 67 -3.41 20.36 -18.34
N SER A 68 -3.76 20.33 -19.63
CA SER A 68 -4.65 21.29 -20.29
C SER A 68 -6.11 20.83 -20.35
N ALA A 69 -6.43 19.62 -19.86
CA ALA A 69 -7.78 19.08 -19.87
C ALA A 69 -8.77 20.01 -19.16
N ASN A 70 -9.84 20.40 -19.87
CA ASN A 70 -10.88 21.27 -19.33
C ASN A 70 -12.17 20.48 -19.06
N VAL A 71 -12.37 20.12 -17.80
CA VAL A 71 -13.53 19.34 -17.33
C VAL A 71 -14.86 20.10 -17.40
N LEU A 72 -14.84 21.43 -17.54
CA LEU A 72 -16.03 22.27 -17.69
C LEU A 72 -16.50 22.33 -19.16
N LYS A 73 -15.55 22.35 -20.10
CA LYS A 73 -15.85 22.38 -21.54
C LYS A 73 -16.14 20.98 -22.10
N GLN A 74 -15.42 19.98 -21.61
CA GLN A 74 -15.56 18.60 -22.04
C GLN A 74 -15.76 17.71 -20.81
N PRO A 75 -16.95 17.11 -20.65
CA PRO A 75 -17.23 16.23 -19.52
C PRO A 75 -16.20 15.11 -19.38
N ILE A 76 -16.00 14.69 -18.14
CA ILE A 76 -15.24 13.48 -17.83
C ILE A 76 -16.04 12.29 -18.34
N THR A 77 -15.41 11.44 -19.14
CA THR A 77 -16.03 10.23 -19.68
C THR A 77 -16.08 9.13 -18.62
N ALA A 78 -16.95 8.14 -18.80
CA ALA A 78 -17.02 6.99 -17.91
C ALA A 78 -15.69 6.22 -17.84
N ALA A 79 -15.00 6.09 -18.98
CA ALA A 79 -13.69 5.45 -19.09
C ALA A 79 -12.62 6.16 -18.23
N GLU A 80 -12.52 7.49 -18.36
CA GLU A 80 -11.61 8.31 -17.56
C GLU A 80 -11.93 8.20 -16.07
N GLU A 81 -13.23 8.23 -15.72
CA GLU A 81 -13.68 8.11 -14.34
C GLU A 81 -13.32 6.76 -13.71
N GLU A 82 -13.58 5.67 -14.43
CA GLU A 82 -13.28 4.31 -13.97
C GLU A 82 -11.77 4.08 -13.80
N TRP A 83 -10.96 4.52 -14.76
CA TRP A 83 -9.51 4.35 -14.68
C TRP A 83 -8.92 5.14 -13.50
N VAL A 84 -9.33 6.39 -13.31
CA VAL A 84 -8.84 7.21 -12.18
C VAL A 84 -9.30 6.63 -10.85
N LYS A 85 -10.53 6.12 -10.74
CA LYS A 85 -10.98 5.43 -9.52
C LYS A 85 -10.10 4.22 -9.23
N SER A 86 -9.78 3.41 -10.23
CA SER A 86 -8.86 2.27 -10.09
C SER A 86 -7.47 2.71 -9.63
N ALA A 87 -6.93 3.80 -10.18
CA ALA A 87 -5.65 4.36 -9.73
C ALA A 87 -5.70 4.85 -8.27
N ILE A 88 -6.77 5.53 -7.86
CA ILE A 88 -6.94 6.01 -6.48
C ILE A 88 -7.15 4.84 -5.51
N PHE A 89 -7.92 3.83 -5.89
CA PHE A 89 -8.07 2.62 -5.08
C PHE A 89 -6.76 1.86 -4.92
N HIS A 90 -5.94 1.79 -5.97
CA HIS A 90 -4.61 1.22 -5.86
C HIS A 90 -3.73 1.99 -4.86
N VAL A 91 -3.74 3.33 -4.92
CA VAL A 91 -3.06 4.17 -3.90
C VAL A 91 -3.60 3.86 -2.49
N ALA A 92 -4.92 3.69 -2.32
CA ALA A 92 -5.51 3.33 -1.05
C ALA A 92 -5.02 1.96 -0.56
N THR A 93 -4.98 0.94 -1.43
CA THR A 93 -4.42 -0.38 -1.11
C THR A 93 -2.98 -0.27 -0.63
N VAL A 94 -2.15 0.52 -1.31
CA VAL A 94 -0.76 0.74 -0.91
C VAL A 94 -0.68 1.46 0.44
N PHE A 95 -1.53 2.46 0.67
CA PHE A 95 -1.60 3.20 1.93
C PHE A 95 -1.93 2.27 3.11
N TYR A 96 -2.99 1.47 3.01
CA TYR A 96 -3.38 0.55 4.10
C TYR A 96 -2.35 -0.53 4.35
N ALA A 97 -1.84 -1.15 3.28
CA ALA A 97 -0.86 -2.21 3.42
C ALA A 97 0.49 -1.70 3.96
N ARG A 98 0.80 -0.39 3.81
CA ARG A 98 1.91 0.26 4.52
C ARG A 98 1.59 0.49 6.00
N THR A 99 0.42 1.01 6.32
CA THR A 99 0.01 1.32 7.70
C THR A 99 0.00 0.06 8.58
N ASP A 100 -0.41 -1.07 8.01
CA ASP A 100 -0.50 -2.35 8.72
C ASP A 100 0.82 -3.14 8.75
N SER A 101 1.94 -2.52 8.34
CA SER A 101 3.25 -3.19 8.20
C SER A 101 3.23 -4.46 7.34
N LEU A 102 2.27 -4.54 6.40
CA LEU A 102 2.08 -5.66 5.48
C LEU A 102 2.96 -5.53 4.22
N LEU A 103 3.72 -4.44 4.10
CA LEU A 103 4.60 -4.17 2.98
C LEU A 103 5.98 -3.73 3.42
N LEU A 104 6.99 -4.08 2.62
CA LEU A 104 8.28 -3.39 2.64
C LEU A 104 8.07 -1.90 2.33
N ARG A 105 8.90 -1.06 2.95
CA ARG A 105 8.80 0.41 2.82
C ARG A 105 8.98 0.83 1.35
N MET A 106 7.89 1.12 0.66
CA MET A 106 7.92 1.79 -0.64
C MET A 106 8.20 3.28 -0.46
N GLN A 107 9.15 3.79 -1.23
CA GLN A 107 9.43 5.21 -1.37
C GLN A 107 8.61 5.76 -2.56
N GLY A 108 8.36 7.07 -2.60
CA GLY A 108 7.75 7.69 -3.78
C GLY A 108 6.22 7.83 -3.74
N LEU A 109 5.48 7.03 -2.96
CA LEU A 109 3.99 7.09 -2.94
C LEU A 109 3.42 8.51 -2.78
N ARG A 110 4.01 9.34 -1.90
CA ARG A 110 3.58 10.73 -1.70
C ARG A 110 3.73 11.56 -2.98
N MET A 111 4.81 11.34 -3.73
CA MET A 111 5.08 12.00 -5.00
C MET A 111 4.17 11.47 -6.11
N ASP A 112 3.85 10.18 -6.11
CA ASP A 112 2.93 9.58 -7.08
C ASP A 112 1.52 10.15 -6.92
N VAL A 113 1.03 10.24 -5.67
CA VAL A 113 -0.27 10.88 -5.36
C VAL A 113 -0.28 12.33 -5.79
N LYS A 114 0.76 13.09 -5.44
CA LYS A 114 0.88 14.49 -5.86
C LYS A 114 0.91 14.63 -7.38
N GLY A 115 1.65 13.78 -8.07
CA GLY A 115 1.76 13.77 -9.52
C GLY A 115 0.41 13.49 -10.17
N LEU A 116 -0.27 12.42 -9.74
CA LEU A 116 -1.59 12.05 -10.24
C LEU A 116 -2.62 13.17 -10.04
N LEU A 117 -2.72 13.72 -8.82
CA LEU A 117 -3.70 14.76 -8.49
C LEU A 117 -3.30 16.17 -8.95
N SER A 118 -2.15 16.31 -9.60
CA SER A 118 -1.78 17.57 -10.27
C SER A 118 -2.53 17.75 -11.61
N PHE A 119 -3.14 16.70 -12.15
CA PHE A 119 -3.90 16.74 -13.38
C PHE A 119 -5.39 17.08 -13.15
N PRO A 120 -6.03 17.83 -14.06
CA PRO A 120 -7.40 18.31 -13.87
C PRO A 120 -8.45 17.20 -13.68
N ILE A 121 -8.37 16.13 -14.47
CA ILE A 121 -9.35 15.02 -14.43
C ILE A 121 -9.21 14.23 -13.11
N PRO A 122 -8.01 13.74 -12.72
CA PRO A 122 -7.82 13.10 -11.43
C PRO A 122 -8.23 13.96 -10.24
N ALA A 123 -7.88 15.25 -10.23
CA ALA A 123 -8.28 16.16 -9.16
C ALA A 123 -9.80 16.30 -9.06
N ALA A 124 -10.50 16.47 -10.19
CA ALA A 124 -11.95 16.59 -10.21
C ALA A 124 -12.65 15.31 -9.73
N ILE A 125 -12.13 14.13 -10.09
CA ILE A 125 -12.69 12.85 -9.63
C ILE A 125 -12.39 12.63 -8.14
N TRP A 126 -11.21 13.02 -7.66
CA TRP A 126 -10.89 12.96 -6.23
C TRP A 126 -11.91 13.74 -5.41
N GLU A 127 -12.27 14.98 -5.80
CA GLU A 127 -13.30 15.74 -5.08
C GLU A 127 -14.65 15.03 -5.02
N LYS A 128 -15.02 14.30 -6.08
CA LYS A 128 -16.28 13.52 -6.12
C LYS A 128 -16.24 12.32 -5.19
N ILE A 129 -15.12 11.58 -5.14
CA ILE A 129 -15.05 10.30 -4.43
C ILE A 129 -14.53 10.41 -2.99
N LYS A 130 -13.81 11.49 -2.67
CA LYS A 130 -13.24 11.79 -1.35
C LYS A 130 -14.21 11.63 -0.19
N PRO A 131 -15.50 12.07 -0.26
CA PRO A 131 -16.44 11.89 0.83
C PRO A 131 -16.74 10.43 1.20
N PHE A 132 -16.46 9.49 0.29
CA PHE A 132 -16.68 8.05 0.49
C PHE A 132 -15.40 7.32 0.95
N GLN A 133 -14.30 8.03 1.18
CA GLN A 133 -13.03 7.45 1.58
C GLN A 133 -12.84 7.52 3.10
N ASN A 134 -12.00 6.63 3.64
CA ASN A 134 -11.59 6.67 5.04
C ASN A 134 -10.87 7.99 5.37
N ALA A 135 -11.12 8.55 6.55
CA ALA A 135 -10.59 9.85 6.97
C ALA A 135 -9.05 9.90 7.01
N ASP A 136 -8.37 8.83 7.43
CA ASP A 136 -6.91 8.79 7.46
C ASP A 136 -6.31 8.78 6.05
N PHE A 137 -6.97 8.06 5.13
CA PHE A 137 -6.57 8.06 3.73
C PHE A 137 -6.79 9.43 3.08
N VAL A 138 -7.94 10.06 3.34
CA VAL A 138 -8.21 11.44 2.86
C VAL A 138 -7.14 12.40 3.38
N ARG A 139 -6.82 12.38 4.68
CA ARG A 139 -5.78 13.22 5.26
C ARG A 139 -4.44 13.01 4.57
N PHE A 140 -4.04 11.75 4.36
CA PHE A 140 -2.80 11.42 3.66
C PHE A 140 -2.77 12.00 2.23
N VAL A 141 -3.85 11.85 1.47
CA VAL A 141 -3.93 12.36 0.09
C VAL A 141 -3.88 13.89 0.05
N GLU A 142 -4.61 14.57 0.93
CA GLU A 142 -4.61 16.04 1.00
C GLU A 142 -3.23 16.59 1.42
N GLU A 143 -2.54 15.95 2.37
CA GLU A 143 -1.15 16.29 2.69
C GLU A 143 -0.24 16.19 1.46
N CYS A 144 -0.40 15.15 0.65
CA CYS A 144 0.39 14.96 -0.57
C CYS A 144 0.12 16.04 -1.60
N ARG A 145 -1.14 16.45 -1.74
CA ARG A 145 -1.56 17.50 -2.68
C ARG A 145 -1.03 18.87 -2.29
N LEU A 146 -1.00 19.19 -1.00
CA LEU A 146 -0.53 20.47 -0.46
C LEU A 146 1.01 20.55 -0.32
N MET A 147 1.71 19.44 -0.53
CA MET A 147 3.15 19.38 -0.35
C MET A 147 3.86 20.34 -1.31
N GLU A 148 4.60 21.32 -0.82
CA GLU A 148 5.44 22.18 -1.67
C GLU A 148 6.61 21.38 -2.25
N ARG A 149 7.00 21.65 -3.50
CA ARG A 149 8.26 21.09 -4.04
C ARG A 149 9.39 21.80 -3.29
N ARG A 150 9.95 21.17 -2.25
CA ARG A 150 11.25 21.61 -1.71
C ARG A 150 12.27 21.48 -2.84
N ARG A 151 12.74 22.63 -3.32
CA ARG A 151 13.84 22.75 -4.28
C ARG A 151 15.16 22.46 -3.59
#